data_AF-A0A645E4Q1-F1
#
_entry.id   AF-A0A645E4Q1-F1
#
_cell.length_a   1.000
_cell.length_b   1.000
_cell.length_c   1.000
_cell.angle_alpha   90.00
_cell.angle_beta   90.00
_cell.angle_gamma   90.00
#
_symmetry.space_group_name_H-M   'P 1'
#
loop_
_entity.id
_entity.type
_entity.pdbx_description
1 polymer ?
#
loop_
_entity_poly.entity_id
_entity_poly.type
_entity_poly.pdbx_seq_one_letter_code
_entity_poly.pdbx_strand_id
1 'polypeptide(L)'
;MPYKPGEKRLDLSELSERLFETIDLFLEKYDNKDVHFKCEPGRYISAECGLLLGTVHAVKKNYGKNYVGTDIGFNVMMRHVLYDSYHEIEVLSDKMAVNGINEATIVGNICESGDILASDRDIGPVSEGDIIAVKNAGAYGYSMASNYNCRLRPAEVLLAGDGSVRLIRKADTMESLMNNF
;
A
#
# COMPACT_ATOMS: atom_id res chain seq x y z
N MET A 1 -3.89 -10.42 -8.21
CA MET A 1 -4.27 -9.62 -7.03
C MET A 1 -4.69 -8.25 -7.54
N PRO A 2 -5.94 -7.87 -7.34
CA PRO A 2 -6.48 -6.63 -7.87
C PRO A 2 -5.99 -5.44 -7.05
N TYR A 3 -5.44 -4.43 -7.71
CA TYR A 3 -5.19 -3.11 -7.13
C TYR A 3 -6.29 -2.12 -7.49
N LYS A 4 -6.87 -2.25 -8.69
CA LYS A 4 -7.94 -1.37 -9.18
C LYS A 4 -9.32 -2.03 -9.05
N PRO A 5 -10.38 -1.24 -8.83
CA PRO A 5 -11.75 -1.72 -8.97
C PRO A 5 -11.95 -2.39 -10.34
N GLY A 6 -12.52 -3.59 -10.33
CA GLY A 6 -12.80 -4.37 -11.54
C GLY A 6 -11.65 -5.24 -12.07
N GLU A 7 -10.44 -5.16 -11.49
CA GLU A 7 -9.37 -6.10 -11.84
C GLU A 7 -9.71 -7.53 -11.38
N LYS A 8 -9.41 -8.51 -12.23
CA LYS A 8 -9.63 -9.92 -11.91
C LYS A 8 -8.54 -10.43 -10.96
N ARG A 9 -8.95 -11.29 -10.01
CA ARG A 9 -8.01 -12.07 -9.21
C ARG A 9 -7.25 -13.04 -10.13
N LEU A 10 -6.01 -13.34 -9.76
CA LEU A 10 -5.23 -14.37 -10.43
C LEU A 10 -5.87 -15.71 -10.08
N ASP A 11 -6.32 -16.44 -11.10
CA ASP A 11 -6.82 -17.80 -10.94
C ASP A 11 -5.62 -18.75 -10.82
N LEU A 12 -5.40 -19.29 -9.63
CA LEU A 12 -4.30 -20.22 -9.38
C LEU A 12 -4.55 -21.59 -10.02
N SER A 13 -5.80 -22.00 -10.18
CA SER A 13 -6.17 -23.25 -10.84
C SER A 13 -5.85 -23.14 -12.33
N GLU A 14 -6.33 -22.09 -13.00
CA GLU A 14 -6.02 -21.84 -14.42
C GLU A 14 -4.51 -21.68 -14.65
N LEU A 15 -3.83 -20.93 -13.77
CA LEU A 15 -2.37 -20.79 -13.82
C LEU A 15 -1.68 -22.16 -13.71
N SER A 16 -2.11 -23.01 -12.78
CA SER A 16 -1.51 -24.32 -12.56
C SER A 16 -1.69 -25.24 -13.77
N GLU A 17 -2.89 -25.29 -14.34
CA GLU A 17 -3.20 -26.12 -15.51
C GLU A 17 -2.30 -25.76 -16.69
N ARG A 18 -2.21 -24.46 -17.00
CA ARG A 18 -1.41 -23.97 -18.14
C ARG A 18 0.10 -24.06 -17.88
N LEU A 19 0.53 -23.85 -16.64
CA LEU A 19 1.95 -23.93 -16.27
C LEU A 19 2.43 -25.38 -16.29
N PHE A 20 1.65 -26.33 -15.79
CA PHE A 20 2.01 -27.74 -15.82
C PHE A 20 2.05 -28.29 -17.25
N GLU A 21 1.08 -27.92 -18.11
CA GLU A 21 1.16 -28.26 -19.54
C GLU A 21 2.47 -27.77 -20.18
N THR A 22 2.88 -26.53 -19.86
CA THR A 22 4.14 -25.96 -20.37
C THR A 22 5.37 -26.70 -19.82
N ILE A 23 5.35 -27.06 -18.53
CA ILE A 23 6.43 -27.81 -17.88
C ILE A 23 6.54 -29.21 -18.48
N ASP A 24 5.43 -29.90 -18.71
CA ASP A 24 5.40 -31.25 -19.28
C ASP A 24 5.97 -31.25 -20.70
N LEU A 25 5.55 -30.30 -21.55
CA LEU A 25 6.08 -30.13 -22.91
C LEU A 25 7.58 -29.80 -22.93
N PHE A 26 8.06 -29.04 -21.93
CA PHE A 26 9.50 -28.80 -21.76
C PHE A 26 10.21 -30.09 -21.37
N LEU A 27 9.68 -30.81 -20.37
CA LEU A 27 10.27 -32.03 -19.86
C LEU A 27 10.31 -33.10 -20.94
N GLU A 28 9.35 -33.23 -21.85
CA GLU A 28 9.41 -34.18 -22.98
C GLU A 28 10.71 -34.06 -23.77
N LYS A 29 11.16 -32.83 -24.03
CA LYS A 29 12.33 -32.51 -24.86
C LYS A 29 13.65 -32.43 -24.07
N TYR A 30 13.56 -32.33 -22.75
CA TYR A 30 14.72 -32.13 -21.89
C TYR A 30 15.27 -33.48 -21.40
N ASP A 31 16.56 -33.73 -21.57
CA ASP A 31 17.14 -35.07 -21.33
C ASP A 31 17.11 -35.47 -19.85
N ASN A 32 17.30 -34.52 -18.93
CA ASN A 32 17.26 -34.80 -17.49
C ASN A 32 15.84 -34.59 -16.95
N LYS A 33 15.12 -35.67 -16.61
CA LYS A 33 13.77 -35.56 -16.03
C LYS A 33 13.77 -35.26 -14.53
N ASP A 34 14.92 -35.34 -13.85
CA ASP A 34 15.06 -35.03 -12.43
C ASP A 34 15.20 -33.51 -12.24
N VAL A 35 14.09 -32.79 -12.45
CA VAL A 35 14.01 -31.33 -12.33
C VAL A 35 12.93 -30.96 -11.32
N HIS A 36 13.31 -30.16 -10.33
CA HIS A 36 12.38 -29.59 -9.36
C HIS A 36 12.07 -28.14 -9.71
N PHE A 37 10.81 -27.88 -10.05
CA PHE A 37 10.30 -26.52 -10.27
C PHE A 37 9.89 -25.89 -8.95
N LYS A 38 10.30 -24.63 -8.73
CA LYS A 38 9.97 -23.84 -7.54
C LYS A 38 9.46 -22.47 -7.95
N CYS A 39 8.60 -21.88 -7.14
CA CYS A 39 8.13 -20.51 -7.29
C CYS A 39 8.27 -19.74 -5.98
N GLU A 40 8.48 -18.42 -6.08
CA GLU A 40 8.74 -17.55 -4.93
C GLU A 40 7.75 -16.36 -4.91
N PRO A 41 6.43 -16.62 -4.72
CA PRO A 41 5.43 -15.57 -4.74
C PRO A 41 5.56 -14.68 -3.48
N GLY A 42 6.20 -13.51 -3.61
CA GLY A 42 6.23 -12.51 -2.53
C GLY A 42 4.92 -11.72 -2.47
N ARG A 43 4.74 -10.80 -3.43
CA ARG A 43 3.62 -9.85 -3.47
C ARG A 43 2.24 -10.52 -3.37
N TYR A 44 2.06 -11.66 -4.01
CA TYR A 44 0.78 -12.37 -4.02
C TYR A 44 0.35 -12.82 -2.62
N ILE A 45 1.31 -13.15 -1.75
CA ILE A 45 1.05 -13.57 -0.37
C ILE A 45 0.82 -12.35 0.53
N SER A 46 1.70 -11.35 0.47
CA SER A 46 1.74 -10.32 1.51
C SER A 46 0.92 -9.07 1.25
N ALA A 47 0.64 -8.70 0.00
CA ALA A 47 0.10 -7.37 -0.30
C ALA A 47 -1.28 -7.12 0.31
N GLU A 48 -2.24 -8.04 0.18
CA GLU A 48 -3.60 -7.90 0.72
C GLU A 48 -3.66 -8.07 2.26
N CYS A 49 -2.58 -8.54 2.88
CA CYS A 49 -2.51 -8.71 4.34
C CYS A 49 -2.21 -7.40 5.09
N GLY A 50 -1.90 -6.31 4.38
CA GLY A 50 -1.49 -5.04 4.98
C GLY A 50 -2.30 -3.85 4.48
N LEU A 51 -2.73 -3.04 5.44
CA LEU A 51 -3.29 -1.70 5.24
C LEU A 51 -2.30 -0.69 5.81
N LEU A 52 -2.08 0.42 5.11
CA LEU A 52 -1.37 1.56 5.67
C LEU A 52 -2.39 2.61 6.11
N LEU A 53 -2.40 2.90 7.40
CA LEU A 53 -3.29 3.89 7.99
C LEU A 53 -2.55 5.21 8.19
N GLY A 54 -3.28 6.30 8.02
CA GLY A 54 -2.80 7.65 8.28
C GLY A 54 -3.93 8.59 8.67
N THR A 55 -3.57 9.82 9.00
CA THR A 55 -4.49 10.87 9.43
C THR A 55 -4.55 11.99 8.41
N VAL A 56 -5.75 12.48 8.12
CA VAL A 56 -5.93 13.71 7.34
C VAL A 56 -5.62 14.91 8.22
N HIS A 57 -4.66 15.73 7.78
CA HIS A 57 -4.21 16.93 8.49
C HIS A 57 -4.65 18.23 7.85
N ALA A 58 -5.00 18.22 6.57
CA ALA A 58 -5.43 19.41 5.86
C ALA A 58 -6.39 19.06 4.73
N VAL A 59 -7.48 19.82 4.61
CA VAL A 59 -8.35 19.78 3.44
C VAL A 59 -8.41 21.19 2.84
N LYS A 60 -7.86 21.37 1.64
CA LYS A 60 -7.77 22.69 1.02
C LYS A 60 -8.14 22.68 -0.46
N LYS A 61 -8.64 23.82 -0.94
CA LYS A 61 -8.87 24.07 -2.36
C LYS A 61 -7.82 25.04 -2.89
N ASN A 62 -7.16 24.68 -3.98
CA ASN A 62 -6.15 25.50 -4.64
C ASN A 62 -6.28 25.41 -6.15
N TYR A 63 -6.32 26.55 -6.85
CA TYR A 63 -6.51 26.63 -8.31
C TYR A 63 -7.65 25.74 -8.85
N GLY A 64 -8.75 25.65 -8.11
CA GLY A 64 -9.91 24.83 -8.50
C GLY A 64 -9.79 23.33 -8.19
N LYS A 65 -8.63 22.85 -7.75
CA LYS A 65 -8.41 21.47 -7.30
C LYS A 65 -8.49 21.35 -5.79
N ASN A 66 -9.02 20.22 -5.31
CA ASN A 66 -9.03 19.90 -3.89
C ASN A 66 -7.80 19.04 -3.53
N TYR A 67 -7.23 19.30 -2.37
CA TYR A 67 -6.09 18.59 -1.83
C TYR A 67 -6.39 18.09 -0.42
N VAL A 68 -6.02 16.85 -0.17
CA VAL A 68 -6.10 16.19 1.14
C VAL A 68 -4.67 15.90 1.57
N GLY A 69 -4.17 16.64 2.55
CA GLY A 69 -2.85 16.44 3.14
C GLY A 69 -2.91 15.41 4.25
N THR A 70 -2.05 14.40 4.17
CA THR A 70 -2.00 13.27 5.10
C THR A 70 -0.60 13.13 5.72
N ASP A 71 -0.47 12.31 6.75
CA ASP A 71 0.83 11.89 7.30
C ASP A 71 1.48 10.71 6.54
N ILE A 72 0.88 10.28 5.41
CA ILE A 72 1.38 9.22 4.54
C ILE A 72 2.20 9.83 3.40
N GLY A 73 3.50 10.00 3.64
CA GLY A 73 4.46 10.37 2.61
C GLY A 73 4.97 9.18 1.78
N PHE A 74 5.65 9.47 0.67
CA PHE A 74 6.41 8.48 -0.08
C PHE A 74 7.49 7.80 0.78
N ASN A 75 7.91 8.44 1.88
CA ASN A 75 8.86 7.87 2.82
C ASN A 75 8.31 6.60 3.49
N VAL A 76 6.98 6.40 3.57
CA VAL A 76 6.37 5.17 4.10
C VAL A 76 5.66 4.35 3.01
N MET A 77 5.40 4.95 1.85
CA MET A 77 4.72 4.31 0.73
C MET A 77 5.31 4.67 -0.63
N MET A 78 6.56 4.31 -0.90
CA MET A 78 7.31 4.87 -2.04
C MET A 78 6.82 4.46 -3.44
N ARG A 79 5.96 3.42 -3.54
CA ARG A 79 5.60 2.80 -4.81
C ARG A 79 4.85 3.73 -5.77
N HIS A 80 4.07 4.69 -5.28
CA HIS A 80 3.35 5.63 -6.15
C HIS A 80 4.34 6.54 -6.89
N VAL A 81 5.39 7.01 -6.22
CA VAL A 81 6.43 7.84 -6.86
C VAL A 81 7.30 7.03 -7.82
N LEU A 82 7.69 5.80 -7.44
CA LEU A 82 8.64 5.00 -8.22
C LEU A 82 8.02 4.25 -9.39
N TYR A 83 6.78 3.78 -9.23
CA TYR A 83 6.16 2.82 -10.14
C TYR A 83 4.79 3.26 -10.66
N ASP A 84 4.34 4.48 -10.33
CA ASP A 84 2.98 4.95 -10.61
C ASP A 84 1.92 3.94 -10.12
N SER A 85 2.20 3.31 -8.97
CA SER A 85 1.37 2.21 -8.48
C SER A 85 0.02 2.73 -7.98
N TYR A 86 -1.06 2.15 -8.49
CA TYR A 86 -2.39 2.37 -7.94
C TYR A 86 -2.55 1.67 -6.58
N HIS A 87 -3.11 2.38 -5.61
CA HIS A 87 -3.68 1.79 -4.40
C HIS A 87 -5.10 2.32 -4.22
N GLU A 88 -6.02 1.45 -3.81
CA GLU A 88 -7.35 1.88 -3.37
C GLU A 88 -7.22 2.57 -2.01
N ILE A 89 -7.91 3.69 -1.86
CA ILE A 89 -7.84 4.54 -0.69
C ILE A 89 -9.25 4.74 -0.16
N GLU A 90 -9.44 4.46 1.13
CA GLU A 90 -10.72 4.58 1.81
C GLU A 90 -10.59 5.57 2.98
N VAL A 91 -11.61 6.41 3.17
CA VAL A 91 -11.73 7.26 4.35
C VAL A 91 -12.51 6.48 5.41
N LEU A 92 -11.87 6.24 6.55
CA LEU A 92 -12.47 5.62 7.72
C LEU A 92 -12.97 6.74 8.64
N SER A 93 -14.24 7.10 8.48
CA SER A 93 -14.91 8.10 9.32
C SER A 93 -16.21 7.56 9.91
N ASP A 94 -16.38 7.75 11.21
CA ASP A 94 -17.65 7.46 11.91
C ASP A 94 -18.71 8.53 11.64
N LYS A 95 -18.33 9.64 11.01
CA LYS A 95 -19.22 10.74 10.68
C LYS A 95 -19.66 10.55 9.23
N MET A 96 -20.96 10.50 8.98
CA MET A 96 -21.45 10.88 7.65
C MET A 96 -21.01 12.31 7.43
N ALA A 97 -19.92 12.54 6.69
CA ALA A 97 -19.43 13.88 6.42
C ALA A 97 -20.43 14.57 5.48
N VAL A 98 -21.45 15.17 6.08
CA VAL A 98 -22.39 16.07 5.43
C VAL A 98 -21.55 17.26 4.98
N ASN A 99 -21.20 17.30 3.69
CA ASN A 99 -20.34 18.30 3.00
C ASN A 99 -18.82 18.03 2.94
N GLY A 100 -18.35 16.79 3.11
CA GLY A 100 -16.95 16.47 2.82
C GLY A 100 -16.63 16.60 1.32
N ILE A 101 -15.36 16.80 0.99
CA ILE A 101 -14.91 16.78 -0.41
C ILE A 101 -14.87 15.33 -0.89
N ASN A 102 -15.51 15.03 -2.02
CA ASN A 102 -15.49 13.68 -2.59
C ASN A 102 -14.27 13.43 -3.48
N GLU A 103 -13.97 14.38 -4.39
CA GLU A 103 -12.84 14.25 -5.32
C GLU A 103 -11.67 15.16 -4.92
N ALA A 104 -10.50 14.56 -4.70
CA ALA A 104 -9.29 15.28 -4.32
C ALA A 104 -7.99 14.58 -4.73
N THR A 105 -6.91 15.37 -4.83
CA THR A 105 -5.55 14.85 -4.84
C THR A 105 -5.07 14.64 -3.40
N ILE A 106 -4.71 13.41 -3.08
CA ILE A 106 -4.19 13.01 -1.77
C ILE A 106 -2.67 13.13 -1.82
N VAL A 107 -2.12 13.90 -0.88
CA VAL A 107 -0.69 14.18 -0.76
C VAL A 107 -0.19 13.78 0.62
N GLY A 108 1.11 13.51 0.70
CA GLY A 108 1.77 13.23 1.97
C GLY A 108 2.26 14.49 2.68
N ASN A 109 3.18 14.29 3.62
CA ASN A 109 3.76 15.31 4.50
C ASN A 109 5.25 15.58 4.22
N ILE A 110 5.71 15.27 3.01
CA ILE A 110 7.07 15.46 2.53
C ILE A 110 7.15 16.77 1.72
N CYS A 111 8.26 17.50 1.83
CA CYS A 111 8.44 18.84 1.25
C CYS A 111 8.77 18.81 -0.25
N GLU A 112 8.16 17.89 -0.99
CA GLU A 112 8.50 17.58 -2.37
C GLU A 112 7.21 17.50 -3.19
N SER A 113 7.18 18.18 -4.34
CA SER A 113 5.96 18.26 -5.17
C SER A 113 5.49 16.91 -5.71
N GLY A 114 6.37 15.90 -5.73
CA GLY A 114 6.06 14.53 -6.13
C GLY A 114 5.46 13.66 -5.03
N ASP A 115 5.28 14.16 -3.81
CA ASP A 115 4.67 13.44 -2.69
C ASP A 115 3.14 13.34 -2.82
N ILE A 116 2.71 12.69 -3.91
CA ILE A 116 1.33 12.54 -4.32
C ILE A 116 0.97 11.06 -4.23
N LEU A 117 0.22 10.71 -3.19
CA LEU A 117 -0.24 9.35 -2.96
C LEU A 117 -1.29 8.93 -4.00
N ALA A 118 -2.21 9.83 -4.35
CA ALA A 118 -3.17 9.62 -5.43
C ALA A 118 -3.71 10.93 -6.01
N SER A 119 -3.80 11.03 -7.33
CA SER A 119 -4.28 12.23 -8.03
C SER A 119 -5.76 12.13 -8.39
N ASP A 120 -6.51 13.22 -8.16
CA ASP A 120 -7.88 13.44 -8.62
C ASP A 120 -8.80 12.21 -8.37
N ARG A 121 -8.85 11.75 -7.11
CA ARG A 121 -9.59 10.55 -6.70
C ARG A 121 -10.89 10.89 -6.00
N ASP A 122 -11.96 10.21 -6.40
CA ASP A 122 -13.17 10.10 -5.59
C ASP A 122 -12.91 9.14 -4.43
N ILE A 123 -12.86 9.68 -3.22
CA ILE A 123 -12.63 8.96 -1.96
C ILE A 123 -13.81 9.08 -0.99
N GLY A 124 -14.92 9.64 -1.47
CA GLY A 124 -16.05 10.02 -0.64
C GLY A 124 -15.73 11.20 0.31
N PRO A 125 -16.67 11.58 1.16
CA PRO A 125 -16.56 12.78 1.99
C PRO A 125 -15.40 12.70 2.98
N VAL A 126 -14.43 13.63 2.87
CA VAL A 126 -13.26 13.72 3.75
C VAL A 126 -13.18 15.03 4.53
N SER A 127 -12.75 14.96 5.79
CA SER A 127 -12.51 16.08 6.70
C SER A 127 -11.16 15.94 7.42
N GLU A 128 -10.66 17.05 7.98
CA GLU A 128 -9.49 17.02 8.87
C GLU A 128 -9.76 16.16 10.11
N GLY A 129 -8.78 15.32 10.47
CA GLY A 129 -8.87 14.37 11.57
C GLY A 129 -9.45 13.00 11.19
N ASP A 130 -9.99 12.82 9.99
CA ASP A 130 -10.41 11.50 9.51
C ASP A 130 -9.19 10.58 9.31
N ILE A 131 -9.41 9.27 9.46
CA ILE A 131 -8.40 8.27 9.16
C ILE A 131 -8.52 7.87 7.69
N ILE A 132 -7.39 7.69 7.04
CA ILE A 132 -7.30 7.22 5.66
C ILE A 132 -6.59 5.86 5.63
N ALA A 133 -7.13 4.93 4.85
CA ALA A 133 -6.59 3.59 4.68
C ALA A 133 -6.15 3.37 3.24
N VAL A 134 -4.86 3.09 3.05
CA VAL A 134 -4.28 2.67 1.77
C VAL A 134 -4.26 1.15 1.73
N LYS A 135 -5.05 0.57 0.84
CA LYS A 135 -5.18 -0.89 0.68
C LYS A 135 -3.98 -1.50 -0.03
N ASN A 136 -3.81 -2.81 0.13
CA ASN A 136 -2.77 -3.59 -0.53
C ASN A 136 -1.34 -3.11 -0.27
N ALA A 137 -1.07 -2.61 0.93
CA ALA A 137 0.20 -2.03 1.35
C ALA A 137 1.17 -3.05 1.98
N GLY A 138 0.75 -4.31 2.14
CA GLY A 138 1.57 -5.33 2.82
C GLY A 138 2.80 -5.82 2.04
N ALA A 139 2.90 -5.51 0.75
CA ALA A 139 4.08 -5.81 -0.05
C ALA A 139 4.75 -4.51 -0.49
N TYR A 140 6.05 -4.40 -0.22
CA TYR A 140 6.87 -3.25 -0.61
C TYR A 140 6.41 -1.90 -0.02
N GLY A 141 5.50 -1.88 0.96
CA GLY A 141 5.21 -0.71 1.79
C GLY A 141 6.36 -0.51 2.76
N TYR A 142 6.29 -1.17 3.92
CA TYR A 142 7.29 -1.01 4.98
C TYR A 142 8.74 -1.32 4.54
N SER A 143 8.94 -2.34 3.70
CA SER A 143 10.29 -2.72 3.26
C SER A 143 10.98 -1.67 2.39
N MET A 144 10.23 -0.73 1.81
CA MET A 144 10.75 0.43 1.08
C MET A 144 10.66 1.72 1.90
N ALA A 145 10.25 1.65 3.16
CA ALA A 145 10.13 2.82 4.01
C ALA A 145 11.50 3.39 4.38
N SER A 146 11.59 4.71 4.46
CA SER A 146 12.80 5.47 4.73
C SER A 146 12.54 6.57 5.76
N ASN A 147 13.63 7.13 6.30
CA ASN A 147 13.59 8.28 7.19
C ASN A 147 13.83 9.61 6.44
N TYR A 148 13.38 9.71 5.19
CA TYR A 148 13.45 10.96 4.42
C TYR A 148 12.78 12.11 5.19
N ASN A 149 13.37 13.31 5.18
CA ASN A 149 13.07 14.44 6.08
C ASN A 149 13.07 14.10 7.59
N CYS A 150 13.89 13.14 8.02
CA CYS A 150 13.93 12.65 9.40
C CYS A 150 12.56 12.18 9.91
N ARG A 151 11.68 11.73 9.01
CA ARG A 151 10.39 11.16 9.39
C ARG A 151 10.60 9.77 9.98
N LEU A 152 9.80 9.44 10.99
CA LEU A 152 9.87 8.16 11.69
C LEU A 152 9.10 7.10 10.89
N ARG A 153 9.66 5.88 10.75
CA ARG A 153 8.89 4.78 10.17
C ARG A 153 7.78 4.35 11.13
N PRO A 154 6.61 3.93 10.60
CA PRO A 154 5.44 3.65 11.42
C PRO A 154 5.60 2.34 12.19
N ALA A 155 4.69 2.09 13.13
CA ALA A 155 4.54 0.76 13.72
C ALA A 155 3.88 -0.20 12.72
N GLU A 156 4.13 -1.51 12.88
CA GLU A 156 3.31 -2.56 12.25
C GLU A 156 2.56 -3.32 13.35
N VAL A 157 1.25 -3.46 13.16
CA VAL A 157 0.35 -4.14 14.10
C VAL A 157 -0.34 -5.29 13.37
N LEU A 158 -0.33 -6.46 13.99
CA LEU A 158 -1.02 -7.65 13.51
C LEU A 158 -2.37 -7.78 14.20
N LEU A 159 -3.43 -7.88 13.40
CA LEU A 159 -4.73 -8.40 13.82
C LEU A 159 -4.74 -9.91 13.58
N ALA A 160 -4.74 -10.70 14.65
CA ALA A 160 -4.74 -12.16 14.55
C ALA A 160 -6.14 -12.69 14.24
N GLY A 161 -6.22 -13.95 13.78
CA GLY A 161 -7.48 -14.59 13.40
C GLY A 161 -8.47 -14.79 14.58
N ASP A 162 -7.98 -14.72 15.82
CA ASP A 162 -8.80 -14.74 17.03
C ASP A 162 -9.28 -13.34 17.47
N GLY A 163 -8.95 -12.30 16.69
CA GLY A 163 -9.25 -10.91 16.98
C GLY A 163 -8.27 -10.20 17.91
N SER A 164 -7.23 -10.90 18.41
CA SER A 164 -6.21 -10.28 19.24
C SER A 164 -5.31 -9.34 18.42
N VAL A 165 -4.84 -8.27 19.07
CA VAL A 165 -4.00 -7.23 18.45
C VAL A 165 -2.60 -7.30 19.03
N ARG A 166 -1.59 -7.40 18.16
CA ARG A 166 -0.18 -7.48 18.57
C ARG A 166 0.70 -6.50 17.81
N LEU A 167 1.50 -5.73 18.53
CA LEU A 167 2.59 -4.94 17.94
C LEU A 167 3.68 -5.88 17.43
N ILE A 168 3.86 -5.96 16.11
CA ILE A 168 4.88 -6.80 15.46
C ILE A 168 6.11 -6.01 15.04
N ARG A 169 5.98 -4.68 14.94
CA ARG A 169 7.10 -3.75 14.79
C ARG A 169 6.80 -2.45 15.51
N LYS A 170 7.76 -1.97 16.30
CA LYS A 170 7.69 -0.65 16.95
C LYS A 170 7.89 0.45 15.91
N ALA A 171 7.19 1.57 16.08
CA ALA A 171 7.51 2.79 15.33
C ALA A 171 8.94 3.24 15.67
N ASP A 172 9.62 3.87 14.70
CA ASP A 172 10.87 4.56 14.99
C ASP A 172 10.60 5.69 16.00
N THR A 173 11.63 6.00 16.80
CA THR A 173 11.67 7.17 17.68
C THR A 173 12.79 8.12 17.25
N MET A 174 12.87 9.29 17.86
CA MET A 174 14.00 10.19 17.61
C MET A 174 15.34 9.53 17.96
N GLU A 175 15.41 8.75 19.04
CA GLU A 175 16.60 7.96 19.38
C GLU A 175 16.92 6.92 18.30
N SER A 176 15.90 6.35 17.65
CA SER A 176 16.10 5.39 16.56
C SER A 176 16.84 6.01 15.38
N LEU A 177 16.57 7.28 15.08
CA LEU A 177 17.31 8.04 14.06
C LEU A 177 18.75 8.26 14.50
N MET A 178 18.95 8.73 15.74
CA MET A 178 20.26 9.08 16.30
C MET A 178 21.24 7.91 16.42
N ASN A 179 20.74 6.67 16.52
CA ASN A 179 21.59 5.49 16.70
C ASN A 179 22.62 5.24 15.58
N ASN A 180 22.43 5.82 14.39
CA ASN A 180 23.32 5.64 13.24
C ASN A 180 23.90 6.96 12.71
N PHE A 181 23.74 8.07 13.45
CA PHE A 181 24.36 9.35 13.13
C PHE A 181 25.78 9.46 13.68
#